data_AF-A0A925CWZ0-F1
#
_entry.id   AF-A0A925CWZ0-F1
#
_cell.length_a   1.000
_cell.length_b   1.000
_cell.length_c   1.000
_cell.angle_alpha   90.00
_cell.angle_beta   90.00
_cell.angle_gamma   90.00
#
_symmetry.space_group_name_H-M   'P 1'
#
loop_
_entity.id
_entity.type
_entity.pdbx_description
1 polymer ?
#
loop_
_entity_poly.entity_id
_entity_poly.type
_entity_poly.pdbx_seq_one_letter_code
_entity_poly.pdbx_strand_id
1 'polypeptide(L)'
;MKRLIVKLSALLLLIAGTNTAFSQTDTINVVTTAVPFLRISPDARAGGMGDLGMATSADANSGFYNLAKTPFATNNVSFGLTYTPWLKDLGLNDVYLLALGGYYKLDELQAVSGGIRYFSLGNIQFTDQNGTDFGEGRPREFGIDFGYSRKLSDRIGLGIALRYINSNLAGGQTINGTNYKAGNAVAGDLSFFYTGLRENGSGWNFGAAITNLGSKIGYTNDATQKDYIPTNLGFGTMYTAVVDENNKISFGVDAHKLLVPTPPKFTGDISTDSAAIADYRNKGVVGSWFS
;
A
#
# COMPACT_ATOMS: atom_id res chain seq x y z
N MET A 1 -14.79 -35.73 -25.50
CA MET A 1 -14.83 -34.60 -24.55
C MET A 1 -14.85 -35.02 -23.07
N LYS A 2 -15.79 -35.84 -22.60
CA LYS A 2 -15.86 -36.26 -21.17
C LYS A 2 -14.57 -36.91 -20.62
N ARG A 3 -13.89 -37.76 -21.40
CA ARG A 3 -12.62 -38.41 -21.00
C ARG A 3 -11.41 -37.46 -20.94
N LEU A 4 -11.46 -36.34 -21.66
CA LEU A 4 -10.38 -35.34 -21.66
C LEU A 4 -10.48 -34.45 -20.41
N ILE A 5 -11.70 -34.07 -20.05
CA ILE A 5 -11.99 -33.28 -18.85
C ILE A 5 -11.57 -34.04 -17.59
N VAL A 6 -11.94 -35.32 -17.46
CA VAL A 6 -11.55 -36.15 -16.30
C VAL A 6 -10.03 -36.28 -16.15
N LYS A 7 -9.30 -36.41 -17.26
CA LYS A 7 -7.82 -36.48 -17.24
C LYS A 7 -7.19 -35.15 -16.84
N LEU A 8 -7.78 -34.02 -17.28
CA LEU A 8 -7.30 -32.69 -16.93
C LEU A 8 -7.58 -32.36 -15.46
N SER A 9 -8.75 -32.74 -14.94
CA SER A 9 -9.10 -32.60 -13.52
C SER A 9 -8.19 -33.46 -12.62
N ALA A 10 -7.89 -34.70 -13.03
CA ALA A 10 -6.98 -35.57 -12.30
C ALA A 10 -5.54 -35.06 -12.30
N LEU A 11 -5.09 -34.44 -13.39
CA LEU A 11 -3.78 -33.81 -13.48
C LEU A 11 -3.68 -32.57 -12.59
N LEU A 12 -4.74 -31.74 -12.54
CA LEU A 12 -4.82 -30.58 -11.65
C LEU A 12 -4.78 -30.98 -10.16
N LEU A 13 -5.48 -32.07 -9.80
CA LEU A 13 -5.48 -32.64 -8.45
C LEU A 13 -4.13 -33.25 -8.06
N LEU A 14 -3.40 -33.86 -9.01
CA LEU A 14 -2.05 -34.38 -8.76
C LEU A 14 -1.03 -33.26 -8.54
N ILE A 15 -1.13 -32.16 -9.30
CA ILE A 15 -0.25 -30.99 -9.14
C ILE A 15 -0.54 -30.25 -7.83
N ALA A 16 -1.80 -30.24 -7.38
CA ALA A 16 -2.19 -29.66 -6.08
C ALA A 16 -1.79 -30.52 -4.86
N GLY A 17 -1.41 -31.79 -5.06
CA GLY A 17 -1.16 -32.75 -3.98
C GLY A 17 0.26 -32.78 -3.41
N THR A 18 1.26 -32.17 -4.07
CA THR A 18 2.64 -32.16 -3.59
C THR A 18 2.95 -30.88 -2.81
N ASN A 19 2.33 -30.72 -1.64
CA ASN A 19 2.76 -29.70 -0.67
C ASN A 19 3.90 -30.28 0.16
N THR A 20 5.14 -29.98 -0.20
CA THR A 20 6.26 -30.13 0.74
C THR A 20 6.09 -29.08 1.83
N ALA A 21 5.58 -29.49 2.99
CA ALA A 21 5.50 -28.62 4.16
C ALA A 21 6.92 -28.38 4.70
N PHE A 22 7.48 -27.21 4.40
CA PHE A 22 8.68 -26.75 5.09
C PHE A 22 8.26 -26.31 6.49
N SER A 23 8.74 -27.02 7.52
CA SER A 23 8.67 -26.52 8.89
C SER A 23 9.51 -25.24 8.99
N GLN A 24 8.90 -24.11 9.33
CA GLN A 24 9.63 -22.87 9.62
C GLN A 24 10.24 -22.99 11.02
N THR A 25 11.46 -23.52 11.09
CA THR A 25 12.28 -23.53 12.33
C THR A 25 13.04 -22.23 12.54
N ASP A 26 13.06 -21.33 11.55
CA ASP A 26 13.73 -20.03 11.65
C ASP A 26 12.82 -18.99 12.30
N THR A 27 13.37 -18.20 13.22
CA THR A 27 12.71 -17.02 13.77
C THR A 27 12.38 -16.04 12.65
N ILE A 28 11.10 -15.68 12.54
CA ILE A 28 10.61 -14.77 11.50
C ILE A 28 11.18 -13.37 11.79
N ASN A 29 12.00 -12.86 10.87
CA ASN A 29 12.49 -11.48 10.92
C ASN A 29 11.52 -10.58 10.15
N VAL A 30 10.59 -9.95 10.86
CA VAL A 30 9.54 -9.13 10.25
C VAL A 30 10.08 -7.75 9.91
N VAL A 31 9.90 -7.33 8.66
CA VAL A 31 10.17 -5.95 8.24
C VAL A 31 9.01 -5.06 8.68
N THR A 32 9.29 -4.12 9.59
CA THR A 32 8.31 -3.13 10.05
C THR A 32 8.61 -1.76 9.44
N THR A 33 7.54 -1.01 9.19
CA THR A 33 7.60 0.37 8.68
C THR A 33 6.74 1.24 9.57
N ALA A 34 7.07 2.52 9.66
CA ALA A 34 6.12 3.49 10.17
C ALA A 34 4.94 3.66 9.22
N VAL A 35 3.85 4.28 9.70
CA VAL A 35 2.65 4.62 8.93
C VAL A 35 2.11 3.46 8.06
N PRO A 36 1.91 2.25 8.63
CA PRO A 36 1.45 1.09 7.86
C PRO A 36 0.04 1.27 7.27
N PHE A 37 -0.73 2.26 7.75
CA PHE A 37 -2.05 2.61 7.21
C PHE A 37 -2.03 2.89 5.70
N LEU A 38 -0.89 3.33 5.16
CA LEU A 38 -0.72 3.57 3.71
C LEU A 38 -0.81 2.29 2.87
N ARG A 39 -0.67 1.11 3.48
CA ARG A 39 -0.79 -0.19 2.83
C ARG A 39 -2.16 -0.84 3.01
N ILE A 40 -3.05 -0.26 3.82
CA ILE A 40 -4.41 -0.75 3.96
C ILE A 40 -5.20 -0.35 2.71
N SER A 41 -5.96 -1.30 2.16
CA SER A 41 -6.83 -1.10 1.00
C SER A 41 -7.80 0.08 1.21
N PRO A 42 -7.69 1.17 0.41
CA PRO A 42 -8.59 2.32 0.52
C PRO A 42 -9.99 2.11 -0.07
N ASP A 43 -10.27 0.99 -0.73
CA ASP A 43 -11.54 0.80 -1.42
C ASP A 43 -12.01 -0.65 -1.49
N ALA A 44 -13.33 -0.83 -1.62
CA ALA A 44 -13.95 -2.15 -1.64
C ALA A 44 -13.67 -2.93 -2.93
N ARG A 45 -13.44 -2.27 -4.07
CA ARG A 45 -13.23 -2.95 -5.35
C ARG A 45 -11.88 -3.66 -5.35
N ALA A 46 -10.80 -2.95 -5.07
CA ALA A 46 -9.48 -3.56 -4.97
C ALA A 46 -9.38 -4.53 -3.79
N GLY A 47 -9.88 -4.14 -2.61
CA GLY A 47 -9.89 -5.02 -1.43
C GLY A 47 -10.62 -6.34 -1.68
N GLY A 48 -11.76 -6.31 -2.38
CA GLY A 48 -12.51 -7.51 -2.77
C GLY A 48 -11.81 -8.36 -3.84
N MET A 49 -10.83 -7.80 -4.56
CA MET A 49 -10.00 -8.51 -5.55
C MET A 49 -8.62 -8.89 -4.98
N GLY A 50 -8.43 -8.87 -3.66
CA GLY A 50 -7.15 -9.19 -3.03
C GLY A 50 -6.10 -8.09 -3.21
N ASP A 51 -6.51 -6.83 -3.04
CA ASP A 51 -5.69 -5.61 -3.20
C ASP A 51 -5.12 -5.39 -4.61
N LEU A 52 -5.81 -5.93 -5.60
CA LEU A 52 -5.44 -5.78 -7.00
C LEU A 52 -5.81 -4.37 -7.52
N GLY A 53 -4.81 -3.63 -8.00
CA GLY A 53 -4.95 -2.22 -8.39
C GLY A 53 -3.96 -1.70 -9.42
N MET A 54 -2.89 -2.43 -9.75
CA MET A 54 -1.85 -1.96 -10.67
C MET A 54 -2.33 -1.86 -12.13
N ALA A 55 -3.07 -2.86 -12.62
CA ALA A 55 -3.45 -2.99 -14.04
C ALA A 55 -4.97 -3.03 -14.30
N THR A 56 -5.78 -2.71 -13.30
CA THR A 56 -7.25 -2.66 -13.44
C THR A 56 -7.70 -1.53 -14.37
N SER A 57 -8.97 -1.54 -14.76
CA SER A 57 -9.57 -0.36 -15.40
C SER A 57 -9.57 0.83 -14.43
N ALA A 58 -9.40 2.03 -14.98
CA ALA A 58 -9.41 3.27 -14.22
C ALA A 58 -10.75 3.50 -13.50
N ASP A 59 -10.67 4.08 -12.31
CA ASP A 59 -11.75 4.40 -11.38
C ASP A 59 -11.33 5.53 -10.43
N ALA A 60 -12.22 5.96 -9.52
CA ALA A 60 -11.94 7.04 -8.57
C ALA A 60 -10.72 6.78 -7.68
N ASN A 61 -10.43 5.52 -7.36
CA ASN A 61 -9.37 5.12 -6.42
C ASN A 61 -8.02 4.85 -7.11
N SER A 62 -7.96 5.04 -8.43
CA SER A 62 -6.76 4.78 -9.22
C SER A 62 -5.51 5.51 -8.71
N GLY A 63 -5.70 6.70 -8.14
CA GLY A 63 -4.63 7.49 -7.52
C GLY A 63 -3.90 6.80 -6.36
N PHE A 64 -4.55 5.87 -5.65
CA PHE A 64 -3.94 5.15 -4.53
C PHE A 64 -3.06 3.97 -4.95
N TYR A 65 -3.22 3.46 -6.17
CA TYR A 65 -2.52 2.27 -6.67
C TYR A 65 -1.63 2.61 -7.87
N ASN A 66 -2.24 3.05 -8.98
CA ASN A 66 -1.56 3.38 -10.22
C ASN A 66 -2.33 4.51 -10.92
N LEU A 67 -1.88 5.75 -10.71
CA LEU A 67 -2.53 6.92 -11.32
C LEU A 67 -2.32 7.01 -12.83
N ALA A 68 -1.35 6.29 -13.41
CA ALA A 68 -1.02 6.38 -14.84
C ALA A 68 -2.14 5.84 -15.74
N LYS A 69 -3.07 5.05 -15.19
CA LYS A 69 -4.26 4.56 -15.89
C LYS A 69 -5.40 5.60 -15.94
N THR A 70 -5.37 6.64 -15.11
CA THR A 70 -6.45 7.64 -14.98
C THR A 70 -6.84 8.31 -16.31
N PRO A 71 -5.91 8.71 -17.20
CA PRO A 71 -6.27 9.31 -18.48
C PRO A 71 -7.06 8.37 -19.42
N PHE A 72 -7.00 7.05 -19.19
CA PHE A 72 -7.75 6.03 -19.94
C PHE A 72 -9.16 5.82 -19.41
N ALA A 73 -9.57 6.52 -18.36
CA ALA A 73 -10.92 6.42 -17.83
C ALA A 73 -11.97 6.95 -18.82
N THR A 74 -13.12 6.30 -18.85
CA THR A 74 -14.26 6.67 -19.69
C THR A 74 -14.88 7.98 -19.24
N ASN A 75 -15.06 8.16 -17.92
CA ASN A 75 -15.65 9.36 -17.35
C ASN A 75 -14.60 10.46 -17.16
N ASN A 76 -15.00 11.71 -17.40
CA ASN A 76 -14.13 12.87 -17.17
C ASN A 76 -13.89 13.14 -15.69
N VAL A 77 -14.83 12.78 -14.82
CA VAL A 77 -14.76 13.03 -13.39
C VAL A 77 -15.22 11.79 -12.64
N SER A 78 -14.53 11.44 -11.57
CA SER A 78 -14.96 10.36 -10.67
C SER A 78 -14.46 10.64 -9.25
N PHE A 79 -15.31 10.35 -8.27
CA PHE A 79 -14.98 10.42 -6.85
C PHE A 79 -15.52 9.17 -6.15
N GLY A 80 -14.83 8.73 -5.11
CA GLY A 80 -15.20 7.56 -4.32
C GLY A 80 -14.86 7.81 -2.85
N LEU A 81 -15.80 7.51 -1.97
CA LEU A 81 -15.64 7.57 -0.52
C LEU A 81 -15.84 6.17 0.05
N THR A 82 -14.87 5.71 0.83
CA THR A 82 -14.88 4.40 1.49
C THR A 82 -14.69 4.59 2.99
N TYR A 83 -15.47 3.84 3.76
CA TYR A 83 -15.28 3.66 5.20
C TYR A 83 -15.01 2.19 5.50
N THR A 84 -13.82 1.90 6.00
CA THR A 84 -13.37 0.54 6.36
C THR A 84 -13.21 0.47 7.87
N PRO A 85 -14.17 -0.11 8.60
CA PRO A 85 -14.00 -0.36 10.02
C PRO A 85 -12.98 -1.48 10.24
N TRP A 86 -12.13 -1.34 11.25
CA TRP A 86 -10.99 -2.22 11.48
C TRP A 86 -11.12 -2.90 12.84
N LEU A 87 -10.71 -4.18 12.95
CA LEU A 87 -10.74 -4.96 14.19
C LEU A 87 -12.12 -5.05 14.89
N LYS A 88 -13.21 -5.07 14.10
CA LYS A 88 -14.59 -5.16 14.63
C LYS A 88 -14.81 -6.36 15.55
N ASP A 89 -14.18 -7.49 15.26
CA ASP A 89 -14.34 -8.72 16.03
C ASP A 89 -13.73 -8.60 17.44
N LEU A 90 -12.86 -7.62 17.68
CA LEU A 90 -12.34 -7.29 19.00
C LEU A 90 -13.27 -6.35 19.79
N GLY A 91 -14.46 -6.05 19.27
CA GLY A 91 -15.42 -5.14 19.89
C GLY A 91 -15.05 -3.66 19.76
N LEU A 92 -14.04 -3.34 18.95
CA LEU A 92 -13.59 -1.97 18.71
C LEU A 92 -14.46 -1.31 17.65
N ASN A 93 -15.05 -0.15 17.99
CA ASN A 93 -15.97 0.60 17.13
C ASN A 93 -15.39 1.95 16.65
N ASP A 94 -14.20 2.30 17.13
CA ASP A 94 -13.53 3.57 16.94
C ASP A 94 -12.21 3.47 16.15
N VAL A 95 -11.87 2.25 15.71
CA VAL A 95 -10.76 1.97 14.79
C VAL A 95 -11.31 1.85 13.37
N TYR A 96 -10.91 2.74 12.49
CA TYR A 96 -11.39 2.76 11.11
C TYR A 96 -10.46 3.52 10.17
N LEU A 97 -10.55 3.19 8.89
CA LEU A 97 -9.94 3.92 7.78
C LEU A 97 -11.05 4.61 6.95
N LEU A 98 -10.91 5.91 6.76
CA LEU A 98 -11.63 6.68 5.76
C LEU A 98 -10.72 6.91 4.56
N ALA A 99 -11.23 6.69 3.36
CA ALA A 99 -10.54 6.97 2.11
C ALA A 99 -11.45 7.73 1.15
N LEU A 100 -10.98 8.87 0.67
CA LEU A 100 -11.62 9.67 -0.37
C LEU A 100 -10.66 9.78 -1.55
N GLY A 101 -10.99 9.16 -2.68
CA GLY A 101 -10.22 9.22 -3.92
C GLY A 101 -11.00 9.90 -5.02
N GLY A 102 -10.32 10.56 -5.95
CA GLY A 102 -10.95 11.02 -7.16
C GLY A 102 -9.99 11.56 -8.20
N TYR A 103 -10.53 11.79 -9.39
CA TYR A 103 -9.79 12.37 -10.49
C TYR A 103 -10.67 13.29 -11.35
N TYR A 104 -9.98 14.17 -12.08
CA TYR A 104 -10.53 15.01 -13.12
C TYR A 104 -9.63 14.94 -14.36
N LYS A 105 -10.19 14.48 -15.49
CA LYS A 105 -9.53 14.54 -16.80
C LYS A 105 -9.58 15.98 -17.31
N LEU A 106 -8.41 16.56 -17.52
CA LEU A 106 -8.30 17.90 -18.10
C LEU A 106 -8.60 17.86 -19.61
N ASP A 107 -8.21 16.76 -20.26
CA ASP A 107 -8.51 16.45 -21.67
C ASP A 107 -8.41 14.93 -21.91
N GLU A 108 -8.32 14.50 -23.17
CA GLU A 108 -8.20 13.08 -23.54
C GLU A 108 -6.84 12.46 -23.20
N LEU A 109 -5.81 13.29 -23.03
CA LEU A 109 -4.42 12.89 -22.81
C LEU A 109 -4.00 13.03 -21.36
N GLN A 110 -4.62 13.87 -20.55
CA GLN A 110 -4.11 14.17 -19.20
C GLN A 110 -5.20 14.28 -18.13
N ALA A 111 -4.83 13.94 -16.90
CA ALA A 111 -5.71 13.99 -15.73
C ALA A 111 -4.96 14.37 -14.46
N VAL A 112 -5.67 15.07 -13.56
CA VAL A 112 -5.24 15.29 -12.18
C VAL A 112 -6.03 14.37 -11.25
N SER A 113 -5.39 13.94 -10.16
CA SER A 113 -5.98 13.06 -9.16
C SER A 113 -5.70 13.59 -7.76
N GLY A 114 -6.61 13.33 -6.84
CA GLY A 114 -6.50 13.69 -5.44
C GLY A 114 -6.95 12.54 -4.56
N GLY A 115 -6.34 12.42 -3.38
CA GLY A 115 -6.68 11.38 -2.43
C GLY A 115 -6.49 11.84 -0.99
N ILE A 116 -7.36 11.37 -0.10
CA ILE A 116 -7.21 11.53 1.34
C ILE A 116 -7.41 10.16 1.98
N ARG A 117 -6.51 9.78 2.88
CA ARG A 117 -6.68 8.66 3.80
C ARG A 117 -6.61 9.18 5.22
N TYR A 118 -7.52 8.74 6.07
CA TYR A 118 -7.54 9.08 7.49
C TYR A 118 -7.76 7.80 8.28
N PHE A 119 -6.81 7.45 9.14
CA PHE A 119 -6.84 6.26 9.97
C PHE A 119 -6.97 6.66 11.45
N SER A 120 -8.05 6.22 12.07
CA SER A 120 -8.28 6.32 13.51
C SER A 120 -7.84 5.03 14.17
N LEU A 121 -6.99 5.11 15.19
CA LEU A 121 -6.60 3.95 16.01
C LEU A 121 -7.49 3.81 17.26
N GLY A 122 -8.57 4.59 17.34
CA GLY A 122 -9.47 4.59 18.49
C GLY A 122 -8.90 5.34 19.69
N ASN A 123 -9.54 5.14 20.84
CA ASN A 123 -9.10 5.62 22.13
C ASN A 123 -8.18 4.58 22.79
N ILE A 124 -6.97 4.98 23.16
CA ILE A 124 -5.98 4.10 23.79
C ILE A 124 -5.62 4.68 25.15
N GLN A 125 -5.72 3.87 26.19
CA GLN A 125 -5.19 4.19 27.51
C GLN A 125 -3.68 3.91 27.52
N PHE A 126 -2.88 4.91 27.86
CA PHE A 126 -1.44 4.75 28.01
C PHE A 126 -1.14 4.23 29.40
N THR A 127 -0.35 3.16 29.47
CA THR A 127 0.09 2.57 30.74
C THR A 127 1.59 2.31 30.72
N ASP A 128 2.23 2.34 31.89
CA ASP A 128 3.61 1.87 32.05
C ASP A 128 3.68 0.36 32.29
N GLN A 129 4.92 -0.16 32.41
CA GLN A 129 5.19 -1.57 32.71
C GLN A 129 4.59 -2.05 34.05
N ASN A 130 4.24 -1.13 34.94
CA ASN A 130 3.65 -1.43 36.25
C ASN A 130 2.12 -1.28 36.24
N GLY A 131 1.51 -0.95 35.09
CA GLY A 131 0.07 -0.71 34.94
C GLY A 131 -0.41 0.65 35.45
N THR A 132 0.50 1.59 35.70
CA THR A 132 0.14 2.96 36.08
C THR A 132 -0.45 3.68 34.87
N ASP A 133 -1.59 4.35 35.07
CA ASP A 133 -2.29 5.09 34.04
C ASP A 133 -1.61 6.44 33.74
N PHE A 134 -1.31 6.68 32.46
CA PHE A 134 -0.75 7.92 31.92
C PHE A 134 -1.77 8.73 31.11
N GLY A 135 -3.05 8.37 31.21
CA GLY A 135 -4.17 9.01 30.54
C GLY A 135 -4.50 8.37 29.18
N GLU A 136 -5.48 8.95 28.51
CA GLU A 136 -5.97 8.44 27.23
C GLU A 136 -5.50 9.31 26.06
N GLY A 137 -5.16 8.65 24.97
CA GLY A 137 -4.85 9.27 23.69
C GLY A 137 -5.79 8.79 22.59
N ARG A 138 -5.93 9.61 21.54
CA ARG A 138 -6.66 9.25 20.32
C ARG A 138 -5.71 9.29 19.13
N PRO A 139 -4.90 8.23 18.93
CA PRO A 139 -3.92 8.22 17.87
C PRO A 139 -4.61 8.25 16.51
N ARG A 140 -4.06 9.08 15.60
CA ARG A 140 -4.61 9.27 14.27
C ARG A 140 -3.52 9.53 13.26
N GLU A 141 -3.74 9.04 12.07
CA GLU A 141 -2.84 9.21 10.94
C GLU A 141 -3.63 9.70 9.73
N PHE A 142 -3.04 10.51 8.89
CA PHE A 142 -3.63 10.88 7.63
C PHE A 142 -2.59 11.06 6.53
N GLY A 143 -3.02 10.79 5.30
CA GLY A 143 -2.26 11.01 4.08
C GLY A 143 -3.08 11.85 3.11
N ILE A 144 -2.45 12.82 2.46
CA ILE A 144 -3.05 13.64 1.41
C ILE A 144 -2.20 13.48 0.16
N ASP A 145 -2.86 13.16 -0.93
CA ASP A 145 -2.30 12.80 -2.23
C ASP A 145 -2.73 13.80 -3.29
N PHE A 146 -1.79 14.25 -4.11
CA PHE A 146 -2.07 14.99 -5.33
C PHE A 146 -1.20 14.46 -6.47
N GLY A 147 -1.81 14.16 -7.60
CA GLY A 147 -1.12 13.54 -8.73
C GLY A 147 -1.52 14.10 -10.08
N TYR A 148 -0.58 14.02 -11.02
CA TYR A 148 -0.78 14.32 -12.44
C TYR A 148 -0.41 13.09 -13.27
N SER A 149 -1.21 12.79 -14.28
CA SER A 149 -1.03 11.65 -15.17
C SER A 149 -1.30 12.04 -16.61
N ARG A 150 -0.58 11.40 -17.53
CA ARG A 150 -0.64 11.71 -18.96
C ARG A 150 -0.43 10.47 -19.82
N LYS A 151 -1.17 10.38 -20.92
CA LYS A 151 -0.93 9.47 -22.04
C LYS A 151 0.29 9.92 -22.84
N LEU A 152 1.25 9.03 -23.00
CA LEU A 152 2.34 9.20 -23.96
C LEU A 152 1.96 8.64 -25.35
N SER A 153 1.00 7.73 -25.40
CA SER A 153 0.37 7.21 -26.61
C SER A 153 -1.04 6.72 -26.29
N ASP A 154 -1.77 6.23 -27.28
CA ASP A 154 -3.08 5.61 -27.10
C ASP A 154 -3.05 4.35 -26.22
N ARG A 155 -1.86 3.85 -25.88
CA ARG A 155 -1.67 2.65 -25.05
C ARG A 155 -0.85 2.87 -23.79
N ILE A 156 -0.02 3.92 -23.72
CA ILE A 156 0.92 4.12 -22.62
C ILE A 156 0.53 5.35 -21.83
N GLY A 157 0.43 5.20 -20.50
CA GLY A 157 0.31 6.28 -19.54
C GLY A 157 1.47 6.32 -18.57
N LEU A 158 1.81 7.53 -18.15
CA LEU A 158 2.67 7.79 -16.99
C LEU A 158 1.93 8.66 -15.98
N GLY A 159 2.35 8.59 -14.72
CA GLY A 159 1.89 9.54 -13.72
C GLY A 159 2.87 9.71 -12.59
N ILE A 160 2.79 10.87 -11.97
CA ILE A 160 3.55 11.26 -10.79
C ILE A 160 2.60 11.79 -9.72
N ALA A 161 2.86 11.46 -8.46
CA ALA A 161 2.12 12.04 -7.35
C ALA A 161 3.05 12.48 -6.23
N LEU A 162 2.56 13.43 -5.45
CA LEU A 162 3.13 13.87 -4.19
C LEU A 162 2.16 13.54 -3.06
N ARG A 163 2.73 13.10 -1.95
CA ARG A 163 2.01 12.66 -0.76
C ARG A 163 2.57 13.37 0.46
N TYR A 164 1.69 13.99 1.23
CA TYR A 164 1.98 14.41 2.59
C TYR A 164 1.41 13.40 3.57
N ILE A 165 2.19 13.03 4.59
CA ILE A 165 1.83 12.04 5.60
C ILE A 165 2.00 12.68 6.96
N ASN A 166 0.99 12.59 7.80
CA ASN A 166 1.04 12.95 9.21
C ASN A 166 0.60 11.75 10.04
N SER A 167 1.35 11.48 11.12
CA SER A 167 1.06 10.41 12.04
C SER A 167 1.23 10.91 13.47
N ASN A 168 0.16 10.89 14.24
CA ASN A 168 0.19 11.27 15.63
C ASN A 168 -0.18 10.05 16.50
N LEU A 169 0.85 9.35 16.97
CA LEU A 169 0.70 8.14 17.78
C LEU A 169 0.51 8.45 19.28
N ALA A 170 1.34 9.37 19.80
CA ALA A 170 1.35 9.75 21.22
C ALA A 170 1.76 11.22 21.42
N GLY A 171 1.51 12.07 20.42
CA GLY A 171 1.95 13.46 20.44
C GLY A 171 1.38 14.25 21.62
N GLY A 172 2.24 15.02 22.28
CA GLY A 172 1.89 15.76 23.50
C GLY A 172 2.09 14.97 24.79
N GLN A 173 2.39 13.67 24.71
CA GLN A 173 2.72 12.84 25.86
C GLN A 173 4.22 12.93 26.18
N THR A 174 4.54 12.84 27.46
CA THR A 174 5.92 12.69 27.96
C THR A 174 6.00 11.39 28.73
N ILE A 175 6.71 10.41 28.17
CA ILE A 175 6.85 9.08 28.77
C ILE A 175 8.33 8.86 29.05
N ASN A 176 8.68 8.57 30.30
CA ASN A 176 10.07 8.35 30.73
C ASN A 176 11.03 9.48 30.30
N GLY A 177 10.60 10.74 30.41
CA GLY A 177 11.39 11.92 30.04
C GLY A 177 11.55 12.15 28.53
N THR A 178 10.92 11.32 27.69
CA THR A 178 10.90 11.50 26.23
C THR A 178 9.62 12.20 25.80
N ASN A 179 9.77 13.35 25.14
CA ASN A 179 8.66 14.11 24.59
C ASN A 179 8.27 13.59 23.21
N TYR A 180 7.04 13.10 23.08
CA TYR A 180 6.50 12.60 21.83
C TYR A 180 5.76 13.71 21.06
N LYS A 181 5.89 13.68 19.74
CA LYS A 181 5.25 14.60 18.79
C LYS A 181 4.72 13.84 17.58
N ALA A 182 3.87 14.50 16.81
CA ALA A 182 3.44 13.97 15.52
C ALA A 182 4.62 13.86 14.55
N GLY A 183 4.73 12.71 13.89
CA GLY A 183 5.63 12.50 12.77
C GLY A 183 5.04 13.05 11.49
N ASN A 184 5.90 13.59 10.62
CA ASN A 184 5.53 14.06 9.28
C ASN A 184 6.50 13.51 8.25
N ALA A 185 5.99 13.18 7.06
CA ALA A 185 6.79 12.78 5.92
C ALA A 185 6.20 13.32 4.62
N VAL A 186 7.07 13.54 3.64
CA VAL A 186 6.68 13.80 2.25
C VAL A 186 7.22 12.66 1.40
N ALA A 187 6.41 12.20 0.46
CA ALA A 187 6.77 11.14 -0.47
C ALA A 187 6.32 11.46 -1.90
N GLY A 188 6.98 10.82 -2.86
CA GLY A 188 6.58 10.82 -4.26
C GLY A 188 6.21 9.43 -4.75
N ASP A 189 5.33 9.38 -5.74
CA ASP A 189 4.96 8.17 -6.46
C ASP A 189 5.27 8.36 -7.95
N LEU A 190 5.72 7.30 -8.62
CA LEU A 190 5.86 7.22 -10.06
C LEU A 190 5.11 5.98 -10.55
N SER A 191 4.30 6.14 -11.59
CA SER A 191 3.50 5.05 -12.13
C SER A 191 3.55 4.98 -13.65
N PHE A 192 3.41 3.76 -14.14
CA PHE A 192 3.38 3.38 -15.54
C PHE A 192 2.17 2.49 -15.79
N PHE A 193 1.51 2.70 -16.91
CA PHE A 193 0.39 1.87 -17.35
C PHE A 193 0.48 1.61 -18.85
N TYR A 194 0.22 0.37 -19.25
CA TYR A 194 0.05 -0.02 -20.63
C TYR A 194 -1.30 -0.73 -20.81
N THR A 195 -2.10 -0.26 -21.76
CA THR A 195 -3.32 -0.94 -22.20
C THR A 195 -3.12 -1.60 -23.56
N GLY A 196 -3.28 -2.92 -23.58
CA GLY A 196 -3.33 -3.75 -24.78
C GLY A 196 -4.75 -4.18 -25.13
N LEU A 197 -5.76 -3.47 -24.62
CA LEU A 197 -7.15 -3.72 -24.98
C LEU A 197 -7.36 -3.45 -26.47
N ARG A 198 -8.06 -4.38 -27.13
CA ARG A 198 -8.55 -4.24 -28.50
C ARG A 198 -9.82 -3.38 -28.51
N GLU A 199 -10.30 -3.04 -29.71
CA GLU A 199 -11.56 -2.29 -29.87
C GLU A 199 -12.75 -2.96 -29.19
N ASN A 200 -12.80 -4.30 -29.19
CA ASN A 200 -13.83 -5.05 -28.49
C ASN A 200 -13.69 -5.06 -26.95
N GLY A 201 -12.68 -4.39 -26.39
CA GLY A 201 -12.42 -4.31 -24.96
C GLY A 201 -11.75 -5.54 -24.34
N SER A 202 -11.37 -6.54 -25.14
CA SER A 202 -10.60 -7.70 -24.68
C SER A 202 -9.10 -7.46 -24.81
N GLY A 203 -8.30 -8.02 -23.90
CA GLY A 203 -6.85 -7.91 -24.00
C GLY A 203 -6.16 -7.87 -22.64
N TRP A 204 -4.88 -7.52 -22.70
CA TRP A 204 -4.01 -7.46 -21.54
C TRP A 204 -3.69 -6.02 -21.18
N ASN A 205 -3.74 -5.71 -19.89
CA ASN A 205 -3.17 -4.51 -19.32
C ASN A 205 -1.97 -4.89 -18.47
N PHE A 206 -1.01 -3.97 -18.39
CA PHE A 206 0.15 -4.05 -17.51
C PHE A 206 0.28 -2.74 -16.75
N GLY A 207 0.68 -2.84 -15.49
CA GLY A 207 0.88 -1.69 -14.63
C GLY A 207 2.14 -1.87 -13.79
N ALA A 208 2.81 -0.76 -13.51
CA ALA A 208 3.90 -0.70 -12.56
C ALA A 208 3.81 0.60 -11.78
N ALA A 209 4.15 0.56 -10.49
CA ALA A 209 4.24 1.76 -9.68
C ALA A 209 5.32 1.59 -8.62
N ILE A 210 6.09 2.66 -8.40
CA ILE A 210 6.91 2.81 -7.21
C ILE A 210 6.27 3.91 -6.36
N THR A 211 5.86 3.55 -5.16
CA THR A 211 5.06 4.41 -4.28
C THR A 211 5.75 4.64 -2.95
N ASN A 212 5.40 5.73 -2.27
CA ASN A 212 5.95 6.18 -1.00
C ASN A 212 7.48 6.37 -1.04
N LEU A 213 8.03 6.94 -2.12
CA LEU A 213 9.44 7.35 -2.17
C LEU A 213 9.61 8.63 -1.35
N GLY A 214 9.93 8.50 -0.07
CA GLY A 214 9.93 9.64 0.84
C GLY A 214 10.83 9.49 2.05
N SER A 215 10.84 10.54 2.88
CA SER A 215 11.69 10.61 4.08
C SER A 215 11.32 9.55 5.12
N LYS A 216 12.26 9.24 6.02
CA LYS A 216 11.93 8.59 7.30
C LYS A 216 11.04 9.51 8.15
N ILE A 217 10.23 8.92 9.02
CA ILE A 217 9.36 9.62 9.97
C ILE A 217 9.84 9.36 11.39
N GLY A 218 9.72 10.36 12.28
CA GLY A 218 10.12 10.23 13.68
C GLY A 218 9.11 10.89 14.60
N TYR A 219 8.94 10.32 15.78
CA TYR A 219 7.93 10.72 16.78
C TYR A 219 8.53 11.45 17.98
N THR A 220 9.84 11.69 17.99
CA THR A 220 10.57 12.41 19.03
C THR A 220 11.50 13.45 18.40
N ASN A 221 12.21 14.22 19.22
CA ASN A 221 13.24 15.15 18.74
C ASN A 221 14.59 14.47 18.43
N ASP A 222 14.71 13.17 18.69
CA ASP A 222 15.92 12.42 18.37
C ASP A 222 15.98 12.16 16.85
N ALA A 223 16.97 12.76 16.19
CA ALA A 223 17.17 12.63 14.75
C ALA A 223 17.59 11.21 14.32
N THR A 224 18.11 10.40 15.24
CA THR A 224 18.53 9.01 15.02
C THR A 224 17.36 8.03 15.12
N GLN A 225 16.27 8.44 15.79
CA GLN A 225 15.10 7.61 16.04
C GLN A 225 14.01 7.85 14.99
N LYS A 226 14.33 7.52 13.73
CA LYS A 226 13.39 7.61 12.61
C LYS A 226 13.24 6.28 11.89
N ASP A 227 12.02 6.02 11.46
CA ASP A 227 11.62 4.78 10.79
C ASP A 227 11.27 5.04 9.32
N TYR A 228 11.49 4.05 8.47
CA TYR A 228 11.15 4.12 7.07
C TYR A 228 9.64 4.09 6.87
N ILE A 229 9.13 4.90 5.93
CA ILE A 229 7.77 4.78 5.41
C ILE A 229 7.70 3.59 4.41
N PRO A 230 6.51 3.04 4.12
CA PRO A 230 6.39 1.82 3.33
C PRO A 230 6.58 2.07 1.84
N THR A 231 7.81 2.35 1.42
CA THR A 231 8.19 2.41 0.00
C THR A 231 7.88 1.06 -0.64
N ASN A 232 7.11 1.05 -1.72
CA ASN A 232 6.66 -0.16 -2.36
C ASN A 232 6.90 -0.11 -3.87
N LEU A 233 7.34 -1.22 -4.44
CA LEU A 233 7.37 -1.47 -5.88
C LEU A 233 6.28 -2.49 -6.23
N GLY A 234 5.30 -2.07 -7.00
CA GLY A 234 4.21 -2.89 -7.51
C GLY A 234 4.34 -3.12 -9.01
N PHE A 235 4.07 -4.34 -9.44
CA PHE A 235 3.85 -4.70 -10.84
C PHE A 235 2.57 -5.50 -10.92
N GLY A 236 1.80 -5.32 -11.98
CA GLY A 236 0.59 -6.10 -12.15
C GLY A 236 0.17 -6.26 -13.59
N THR A 237 -0.67 -7.25 -13.80
CA THR A 237 -1.28 -7.53 -15.09
C THR A 237 -2.73 -7.89 -14.93
N MET A 238 -3.55 -7.53 -15.91
CA MET A 238 -4.96 -7.86 -15.97
C MET A 238 -5.31 -8.33 -17.38
N TYR A 239 -5.86 -9.53 -17.50
CA TYR A 239 -6.52 -9.97 -18.71
C TYR A 239 -8.03 -9.73 -18.60
N THR A 240 -8.61 -9.11 -19.63
CA THR A 240 -10.06 -8.95 -19.75
C THR A 240 -10.55 -9.77 -20.94
N ALA A 241 -11.46 -10.70 -20.69
CA ALA A 241 -12.25 -11.40 -21.69
C ALA A 241 -13.62 -10.73 -21.82
N VAL A 242 -14.03 -10.47 -23.06
CA VAL A 242 -15.37 -9.96 -23.37
C VAL A 242 -16.18 -11.13 -23.90
N VAL A 243 -17.25 -11.47 -23.19
CA VAL A 243 -18.14 -12.59 -23.52
C VAL A 243 -19.20 -12.11 -24.51
N ASP A 244 -19.78 -10.94 -24.23
CA ASP A 244 -20.72 -10.21 -25.09
C ASP A 244 -20.65 -8.71 -24.78
N GLU A 245 -21.56 -7.91 -25.35
CA GLU A 245 -21.58 -6.45 -25.21
C GLU A 245 -21.69 -5.96 -23.75
N ASN A 246 -22.29 -6.75 -22.86
CA ASN A 246 -22.58 -6.38 -21.48
C ASN A 246 -21.73 -7.15 -20.46
N ASN A 247 -21.21 -8.32 -20.84
CA ASN A 247 -20.55 -9.24 -19.93
C ASN A 247 -19.04 -9.32 -20.18
N LYS A 248 -18.26 -9.00 -19.13
CA LYS A 248 -16.81 -9.10 -19.13
C LYS A 248 -16.34 -9.88 -17.91
N ILE A 249 -15.35 -10.73 -18.10
CA ILE A 249 -14.68 -11.46 -17.03
C ILE A 249 -13.21 -11.08 -17.08
N SER A 250 -12.63 -10.74 -15.94
CA SER A 250 -11.24 -10.30 -15.87
C SER A 250 -10.47 -11.07 -14.82
N PHE A 251 -9.22 -11.38 -15.12
CA PHE A 251 -8.29 -12.07 -14.22
C PHE A 251 -7.03 -11.24 -14.10
N GLY A 252 -6.55 -11.03 -12.88
CA GLY A 252 -5.34 -10.24 -12.66
C GLY A 252 -4.46 -10.81 -11.56
N VAL A 253 -3.21 -10.38 -11.59
CA VAL A 253 -2.20 -10.69 -10.59
C VAL A 253 -1.36 -9.44 -10.38
N ASP A 254 -1.20 -9.06 -9.12
CA ASP A 254 -0.30 -8.01 -8.69
C ASP A 254 0.81 -8.61 -7.80
N ALA A 255 2.05 -8.17 -8.01
CA ALA A 255 3.21 -8.53 -7.23
C ALA A 255 3.80 -7.25 -6.60
N HIS A 256 4.00 -7.30 -5.28
CA HIS A 256 4.45 -6.16 -4.49
C HIS A 256 5.73 -6.51 -3.74
N LYS A 257 6.73 -5.62 -3.82
CA LYS A 257 7.95 -5.68 -3.03
C LYS A 257 8.07 -4.44 -2.17
N LEU A 258 8.14 -4.65 -0.86
CA LEU A 258 8.47 -3.60 0.09
C LEU A 258 9.96 -3.25 -0.06
N LEU A 259 10.26 -2.01 -0.41
CA LEU A 259 11.60 -1.49 -0.62
C LEU A 259 12.11 -0.82 0.67
N VAL A 260 12.12 -1.59 1.75
CA VAL A 260 12.58 -1.13 3.06
C VAL A 260 13.58 -2.17 3.60
N PRO A 261 14.69 -1.74 4.22
CA PRO A 261 15.72 -2.66 4.69
C PRO A 261 15.15 -3.64 5.71
N THR A 262 15.67 -4.85 5.67
CA THR A 262 15.38 -5.83 6.71
C THR A 262 16.08 -5.43 8.03
N PRO A 263 15.38 -5.40 9.18
CA PRO A 263 16.00 -5.15 10.47
C PRO A 263 17.12 -6.16 10.78
N PRO A 264 18.16 -5.76 11.53
CA PRO A 264 19.23 -6.68 11.91
C PRO A 264 18.69 -7.82 12.78
N LYS A 265 19.21 -9.04 12.58
CA LYS A 265 18.93 -10.17 13.46
C LYS A 265 19.75 -10.02 14.74
N PHE A 266 19.10 -10.11 15.89
CA PHE A 266 19.77 -10.07 17.18
C PHE A 266 20.58 -11.34 17.42
N THR A 267 21.85 -11.15 17.77
CA THR A 267 22.81 -12.22 18.07
C THR A 267 22.86 -12.55 19.57
N GLY A 268 22.35 -11.65 20.42
CA GLY A 268 22.46 -11.74 21.88
C GLY A 268 23.72 -11.06 22.43
N ASP A 269 24.64 -10.63 21.57
CA ASP A 269 25.76 -9.78 21.95
C ASP A 269 25.37 -8.30 21.87
N ILE A 270 25.34 -7.62 23.03
CA ILE A 270 24.88 -6.24 23.14
C ILE A 270 25.68 -5.29 22.25
N SER A 271 27.00 -5.48 22.14
CA SER A 271 27.86 -4.57 21.38
C SER A 271 27.61 -4.68 19.88
N THR A 272 27.47 -5.92 19.40
CA THR A 272 27.21 -6.26 18.00
C THR A 272 25.82 -5.81 17.59
N ASP A 273 24.82 -6.11 18.42
CA ASP A 273 23.43 -5.79 18.16
C ASP A 273 23.19 -4.27 18.17
N SER A 274 23.84 -3.54 19.09
CA SER A 274 23.76 -2.08 19.15
C SER A 274 24.38 -1.41 17.91
N ALA A 275 25.54 -1.90 17.46
CA ALA A 275 26.17 -1.42 16.24
C ALA A 275 25.29 -1.68 15.00
N ALA A 276 24.70 -2.88 14.90
CA ALA A 276 23.82 -3.25 13.80
C ALA A 276 22.54 -2.39 13.76
N ILE A 277 21.94 -2.06 14.92
CA ILE A 277 20.81 -1.13 15.00
C ILE A 277 21.23 0.28 14.54
N ALA A 278 22.40 0.76 14.99
CA ALA A 278 22.90 2.07 14.59
C ALA A 278 23.10 2.15 13.08
N ASP A 279 23.69 1.12 12.46
CA ASP A 279 23.88 1.04 11.00
C ASP A 279 22.54 1.03 10.25
N TYR A 280 21.57 0.24 10.73
CA TYR A 280 20.21 0.23 10.18
C TYR A 280 19.56 1.62 10.23
N ARG A 281 19.64 2.31 11.37
CA ARG A 281 19.05 3.66 11.55
C ARG A 281 19.79 4.73 10.75
N ASN A 282 21.11 4.60 10.58
CA ASN A 282 21.95 5.54 9.82
C ASN A 282 21.87 5.33 8.30
N LYS A 283 21.40 4.18 7.84
CA LYS A 283 21.25 3.90 6.41
C LYS A 283 20.34 4.94 5.75
N GLY A 284 20.85 5.60 4.71
CA GLY A 284 20.12 6.62 3.95
C GLY A 284 18.87 6.06 3.26
N VAL A 285 17.88 6.92 3.02
CA VAL A 285 16.59 6.54 2.41
C VAL A 285 16.76 5.91 1.03
N VAL A 286 17.52 6.53 0.13
CA VAL A 286 17.70 5.99 -1.24
C VAL A 286 18.44 4.65 -1.20
N GLY A 287 19.49 4.55 -0.39
CA GLY A 287 20.22 3.30 -0.19
C GLY A 287 19.39 2.19 0.46
N SER A 288 18.28 2.55 1.11
CA SER A 288 17.37 1.61 1.77
C SER A 288 16.48 0.86 0.77
N TRP A 289 16.20 1.45 -0.38
CA TRP A 289 15.32 0.87 -1.40
C TRP A 289 15.95 -0.32 -2.14
N PHE A 290 17.28 -0.45 -2.07
CA PHE A 290 18.05 -1.47 -2.77
C PHE A 290 18.56 -2.60 -1.86
N SER A 291 18.15 -2.60 -0.59
CA SER A 291 18.67 -3.53 0.43
C SER A 291 17.62 -4.40 1.07
#